data_AF-A0A948DMC3-F1
#
_entry.id   AF-A0A948DMC3-F1
#
_cell.length_a   1.000
_cell.length_b   1.000
_cell.length_c   1.000
_cell.angle_alpha   90.00
_cell.angle_beta   90.00
_cell.angle_gamma   90.00
#
_symmetry.space_group_name_H-M   'P 1'
#
loop_
_entity.id
_entity.type
_entity.pdbx_description
1 polymer ?
#
loop_
_entity_poly.entity_id
_entity_poly.type
_entity_poly.pdbx_seq_one_letter_code
_entity_poly.pdbx_strand_id
1 'polypeptide(L)'
;FRDPQQLLGMPLSEGALYLENARVQYIHAMCLARHGGEHDRVCSFLCIKESPEFKSAIPWAKGFLELCRSERIGEISPEFQAMKTQAGEDPNHAFPLRDVEIQFHVKQKRGPVEEARGSLSYSQLMREAYPGGIYYYTTKPYRVCRVNIHRRMVEVRHERKYTTKAQTIPTLVFPNLSEGNVFVGKRFGDLIAVESTLQIRESIIGYKERRGPNETSCLYPLDPTGNIYFDFPRFTRNFFTTGVTFTHPAMKRPNVKNEVIAQILFEVFLMVLPVERRDIHFAADRYRVERGPIGEGARFVAIYDQTYGSLRLSARILEERTLRGILEKMAVVMKLRREEGSLEDDSETAAALGEILACLGETPEIITIGATPAPAETGGRFVRVILPGSKGLNLRSNNEEFFVENVFYSPNYRGLAYGGHGCEDAVGPNRDVKTILALDSLLEIPGESRMGWYNPETGEVTGAL
;
A
#
# COMPACT_ATOMS: atom_id res chain seq x y z
N PHE A 1 2.82 -31.51 13.92
CA PHE A 1 2.19 -31.71 12.60
C PHE A 1 1.27 -32.91 12.69
N ARG A 2 0.03 -32.81 12.18
CA ARG A 2 -0.92 -33.93 12.20
C ARG A 2 -0.50 -35.05 11.25
N ASP A 3 0.18 -34.72 10.15
CA ASP A 3 0.86 -35.67 9.27
C ASP A 3 2.26 -35.13 8.90
N PRO A 4 3.33 -35.59 9.57
CA PRO A 4 4.69 -35.14 9.27
C PRO A 4 5.26 -35.72 7.98
N GLN A 5 4.70 -36.80 7.42
CA GLN A 5 5.22 -37.39 6.18
C GLN A 5 4.87 -36.54 4.96
N GLN A 6 3.74 -35.84 4.99
CA GLN A 6 3.41 -34.85 3.94
C GLN A 6 4.53 -33.82 3.74
N LEU A 7 5.18 -33.36 4.82
CA LEU A 7 6.26 -32.37 4.71
C LEU A 7 7.43 -32.87 3.85
N LEU A 8 7.72 -34.18 3.89
CA LEU A 8 8.79 -34.80 3.10
C LEU A 8 8.40 -34.99 1.63
N GLY A 9 7.10 -35.03 1.34
CA GLY A 9 6.57 -35.09 -0.02
C GLY A 9 6.29 -33.74 -0.66
N MET A 10 6.33 -32.64 0.12
CA MET A 10 6.11 -31.29 -0.41
C MET A 10 7.31 -30.85 -1.27
N PRO A 11 7.11 -30.42 -2.52
CA PRO A 11 8.18 -29.87 -3.32
C PRO A 11 8.71 -28.57 -2.69
N LEU A 12 10.00 -28.29 -2.89
CA LEU A 12 10.57 -27.02 -2.49
C LEU A 12 9.88 -25.87 -3.24
N SER A 13 9.65 -24.76 -2.55
CA SER A 13 9.11 -23.56 -3.19
C SER A 13 10.09 -23.04 -4.23
N GLU A 14 9.60 -22.84 -5.46
CA GLU A 14 10.37 -22.20 -6.52
C GLU A 14 10.42 -20.68 -6.28
N GLY A 15 11.58 -20.08 -6.53
CA GLY A 15 11.71 -18.62 -6.47
C GLY A 15 11.00 -17.95 -7.64
N ALA A 16 10.31 -16.84 -7.38
CA ALA A 16 9.65 -16.09 -8.43
C ALA A 16 10.58 -15.06 -9.07
N LEU A 17 10.62 -15.02 -10.41
CA LEU A 17 11.29 -13.98 -11.18
C LEU A 17 10.29 -13.29 -12.11
N TYR A 18 10.17 -11.96 -11.99
CA TYR A 18 9.19 -11.16 -12.74
C TYR A 18 9.76 -10.65 -14.07
N LEU A 19 10.42 -11.51 -14.85
CA LEU A 19 11.12 -11.11 -16.08
C LEU A 19 10.18 -10.55 -17.16
N GLU A 20 8.90 -10.93 -17.11
CA GLU A 20 7.86 -10.48 -18.04
C GLU A 20 7.08 -9.26 -17.53
N ASN A 21 7.41 -8.74 -16.34
CA ASN A 21 6.74 -7.57 -15.82
C ASN A 21 7.16 -6.32 -16.60
N ALA A 22 6.22 -5.69 -17.29
CA ALA A 22 6.49 -4.56 -18.16
C ALA A 22 7.08 -3.33 -17.43
N ARG A 23 6.70 -3.10 -16.16
CA ARG A 23 7.30 -2.01 -15.35
C ARG A 23 8.76 -2.30 -15.02
N VAL A 24 9.08 -3.53 -14.60
CA VAL A 24 10.46 -3.95 -14.34
C VAL A 24 11.30 -3.88 -15.62
N GLN A 25 10.77 -4.39 -16.73
CA GLN A 25 11.41 -4.30 -18.03
C GLN A 25 11.67 -2.84 -18.45
N TYR A 26 10.70 -1.94 -18.23
CA TYR A 26 10.85 -0.53 -18.57
C TYR A 26 11.90 0.18 -17.73
N ILE A 27 11.99 -0.12 -16.42
CA ILE A 27 13.09 0.37 -15.56
C ILE A 27 14.45 0.01 -16.17
N HIS A 28 14.63 -1.25 -16.58
CA HIS A 28 15.85 -1.68 -17.23
C HIS A 28 16.07 -1.07 -18.62
N ALA A 29 14.99 -0.85 -19.39
CA ALA A 29 15.06 -0.19 -20.69
C ALA A 29 15.54 1.27 -20.54
N MET A 30 15.08 2.00 -19.52
CA MET A 30 15.58 3.35 -19.22
C MET A 30 17.07 3.36 -18.90
N CYS A 31 17.59 2.41 -18.11
CA CYS A 31 19.02 2.33 -17.82
C CYS A 31 19.85 2.02 -19.08
N LEU A 32 19.37 1.09 -19.90
CA LEU A 32 20.10 0.53 -21.03
C LEU A 32 20.03 1.40 -22.30
N ALA A 33 18.82 1.77 -22.70
CA ALA A 33 18.51 2.23 -24.06
C ALA A 33 18.32 3.74 -24.19
N ARG A 34 18.20 4.50 -23.09
CA ARG A 34 18.12 5.97 -23.16
C ARG A 34 19.35 6.58 -23.85
N HIS A 35 19.20 7.80 -24.35
CA HIS A 35 20.33 8.58 -24.85
C HIS A 35 21.38 8.79 -23.75
N GLY A 36 22.63 8.40 -24.01
CA GLY A 36 23.72 8.45 -23.03
C GLY A 36 23.64 7.36 -21.95
N GLY A 37 22.75 6.38 -22.13
CA GLY A 37 22.59 5.20 -21.27
C GLY A 37 23.75 4.21 -21.41
N GLU A 38 23.61 3.04 -20.77
CA GLU A 38 24.68 2.04 -20.73
C GLU A 38 25.11 1.56 -22.13
N HIS A 39 24.14 1.38 -23.05
CA HIS A 39 24.45 0.96 -24.41
C HIS A 39 25.32 1.97 -25.15
N ASP A 40 24.98 3.27 -25.07
CA ASP A 40 25.74 4.33 -25.74
C ASP A 40 27.15 4.45 -25.16
N ARG A 41 27.29 4.31 -23.83
CA ARG A 41 28.61 4.32 -23.17
C ARG A 41 29.50 3.18 -23.65
N VAL A 42 28.95 1.97 -23.80
CA VAL A 42 29.69 0.81 -24.30
C VAL A 42 30.03 0.97 -25.79
N CYS A 43 29.08 1.42 -26.62
CA CYS A 43 29.33 1.68 -28.03
C CYS A 43 30.40 2.76 -28.24
N SER A 44 30.34 3.84 -27.46
CA SER A 44 31.35 4.90 -27.46
C SER A 44 32.73 4.37 -27.07
N PHE A 45 32.82 3.55 -26.01
CA PHE A 45 34.07 2.91 -25.59
C PHE A 45 34.65 1.96 -26.65
N LEU A 46 33.79 1.25 -27.39
CA LEU A 46 34.18 0.32 -28.44
C LEU A 46 34.31 0.98 -29.84
N CYS A 47 34.16 2.31 -29.94
CA CYS A 47 34.14 3.06 -31.19
C CYS A 47 33.12 2.54 -32.23
N ILE A 48 32.02 1.96 -31.76
CA ILE A 48 30.90 1.51 -32.60
C ILE A 48 29.98 2.71 -32.84
N LYS A 49 29.65 2.97 -34.12
CA LYS A 49 28.71 4.05 -34.45
C LYS A 49 27.35 3.77 -33.82
N GLU A 50 26.79 4.81 -33.21
CA GLU A 50 25.44 4.77 -32.66
C GLU A 50 24.44 4.39 -33.76
N SER A 51 23.64 3.35 -33.48
CA SER A 51 22.55 2.91 -34.32
C SER A 51 21.23 3.23 -33.61
N PRO A 52 20.23 3.80 -34.30
CA PRO A 52 18.91 4.00 -33.72
C PRO A 52 18.19 2.66 -33.47
N GLU A 53 18.58 1.60 -34.17
CA GLU A 53 18.04 0.27 -33.96
C GLU A 53 18.82 -0.47 -32.87
N PHE A 54 18.15 -0.76 -31.76
CA PHE A 54 18.66 -1.65 -30.72
C PHE A 54 18.66 -3.10 -31.23
N LYS A 55 19.85 -3.64 -31.51
CA LYS A 55 20.06 -5.03 -31.95
C LYS A 55 20.78 -5.81 -30.87
N SER A 56 20.26 -6.97 -30.54
CA SER A 56 20.89 -7.88 -29.59
C SER A 56 20.89 -9.30 -30.17
N ALA A 57 22.02 -9.99 -30.02
CA ALA A 57 22.17 -11.37 -30.45
C ALA A 57 21.59 -12.38 -29.44
N ILE A 58 21.22 -11.92 -28.25
CA ILE A 58 20.63 -12.77 -27.22
C ILE A 58 19.09 -12.67 -27.23
N PRO A 59 18.39 -13.78 -26.92
CA PRO A 59 16.96 -13.76 -26.74
C PRO A 59 16.61 -13.03 -25.44
N TRP A 60 15.82 -11.97 -25.55
CA TRP A 60 15.29 -11.22 -24.41
C TRP A 60 13.87 -11.71 -24.07
N ALA A 61 13.44 -11.40 -22.84
CA ALA A 61 12.04 -11.55 -22.46
C ALA A 61 11.14 -10.78 -23.44
N LYS A 62 9.95 -11.33 -23.69
CA LYS A 62 8.98 -10.74 -24.61
C LYS A 62 8.69 -9.28 -24.21
N GLY A 63 8.66 -8.38 -25.20
CA GLY A 63 8.37 -6.95 -25.00
C GLY A 63 9.59 -6.07 -24.66
N PHE A 64 10.68 -6.62 -24.13
CA PHE A 64 11.81 -5.80 -23.67
C PHE A 64 12.48 -4.99 -24.79
N LEU A 65 12.72 -5.59 -25.95
CA LEU A 65 13.34 -4.89 -27.09
C LEU A 65 12.43 -3.79 -27.65
N GLU A 66 11.11 -3.98 -27.58
CA GLU A 66 10.12 -2.99 -28.00
C GLU A 66 10.15 -1.79 -27.06
N LEU A 67 10.26 -2.01 -25.75
CA LEU A 67 10.43 -0.95 -24.75
C LEU A 67 11.75 -0.18 -24.97
N CYS A 68 12.86 -0.87 -25.23
CA CYS A 68 14.14 -0.21 -25.55
C CYS A 68 14.05 0.68 -26.79
N ARG A 69 13.33 0.23 -27.84
CA ARG A 69 13.10 1.05 -29.05
C ARG A 69 12.18 2.23 -28.76
N SER A 70 11.11 2.01 -28.02
CA SER A 70 10.15 3.05 -27.62
C SER A 70 10.83 4.15 -26.81
N GLU A 71 11.73 3.78 -25.90
CA GLU A 71 12.53 4.71 -25.10
C GLU A 71 13.49 5.54 -25.97
N ARG A 72 14.11 4.93 -26.99
CA ARG A 72 15.00 5.62 -27.96
C ARG A 72 14.28 6.66 -28.80
N ILE A 73 13.10 6.32 -29.31
CA ILE A 73 12.34 7.20 -30.21
C ILE A 73 11.47 8.21 -29.46
N GLY A 74 11.28 8.02 -28.14
CA GLY A 74 10.47 8.89 -27.29
C GLY A 74 8.97 8.59 -27.31
N GLU A 75 8.52 7.53 -27.99
CA GLU A 75 7.12 7.12 -28.08
C GLU A 75 6.76 6.16 -26.93
N ILE A 76 6.54 6.72 -25.75
CA ILE A 76 6.35 5.93 -24.53
C ILE A 76 4.86 5.88 -24.16
N SER A 77 4.38 4.68 -23.84
CA SER A 77 3.01 4.45 -23.35
C SER A 77 2.68 5.37 -22.17
N PRO A 78 1.47 5.94 -22.09
CA PRO A 78 1.06 6.82 -20.98
C PRO A 78 1.30 6.22 -19.59
N GLU A 79 1.20 4.89 -19.46
CA GLU A 79 1.42 4.19 -18.18
C GLU A 79 2.86 4.32 -17.63
N PHE A 80 3.84 4.55 -18.51
CA PHE A 80 5.26 4.62 -18.18
C PHE A 80 5.77 6.06 -18.09
N GLN A 81 5.00 7.05 -18.55
CA GLN A 81 5.39 8.46 -18.50
C GLN A 81 5.62 8.97 -17.08
N ALA A 82 4.80 8.53 -16.13
CA ALA A 82 4.99 8.83 -14.71
C ALA A 82 6.31 8.26 -14.18
N MET A 83 6.66 7.03 -14.58
CA MET A 83 7.92 6.39 -14.18
C MET A 83 9.14 7.11 -14.77
N LYS A 84 9.06 7.52 -16.04
CA LYS A 84 10.13 8.29 -16.68
C LYS A 84 10.33 9.65 -16.02
N THR A 85 9.24 10.33 -15.69
CA THR A 85 9.27 11.62 -14.97
C THR A 85 9.91 11.45 -13.60
N GLN A 86 9.59 10.37 -12.88
CA GLN A 86 10.17 10.05 -11.59
C GLN A 86 11.67 9.69 -11.67
N ALA A 87 12.10 8.97 -12.72
CA ALA A 87 13.51 8.67 -12.95
C ALA A 87 14.36 9.91 -13.21
N GLY A 88 13.80 10.87 -13.96
CA GLY A 88 14.58 11.99 -14.49
C GLY A 88 15.82 11.49 -15.24
N GLU A 89 16.98 12.03 -14.87
CA GLU A 89 18.27 11.68 -15.47
C GLU A 89 19.01 10.52 -14.76
N ASP A 90 18.41 9.91 -13.74
CA ASP A 90 19.11 8.94 -12.89
C ASP A 90 18.22 7.74 -12.47
N PRO A 91 17.80 6.90 -13.44
CA PRO A 91 16.84 5.82 -13.22
C PRO A 91 17.34 4.77 -12.21
N ASN A 92 18.64 4.52 -12.14
CA ASN A 92 19.25 3.54 -11.22
C ASN A 92 19.17 3.96 -9.73
N HIS A 93 19.13 5.26 -9.43
CA HIS A 93 18.91 5.73 -8.06
C HIS A 93 17.42 5.92 -7.75
N ALA A 94 16.61 6.26 -8.76
CA ALA A 94 15.15 6.36 -8.61
C ALA A 94 14.48 4.99 -8.41
N PHE A 95 14.99 3.95 -9.07
CA PHE A 95 14.43 2.60 -9.06
C PHE A 95 15.47 1.57 -8.63
N PRO A 96 15.67 1.37 -7.31
CA PRO A 96 16.62 0.36 -6.82
C PRO A 96 16.11 -1.06 -7.13
N LEU A 97 17.04 -2.00 -7.35
CA LEU A 97 16.73 -3.42 -7.62
C LEU A 97 15.93 -4.10 -6.50
N ARG A 98 16.08 -3.61 -5.27
CA ARG A 98 15.27 -3.98 -4.13
C ARG A 98 14.61 -2.73 -3.61
N ASP A 99 13.30 -2.78 -3.48
CA ASP A 99 12.59 -1.77 -2.73
C ASP A 99 12.98 -1.89 -1.25
N VAL A 100 13.54 -0.81 -0.71
CA VAL A 100 13.94 -0.74 0.69
C VAL A 100 13.01 0.27 1.34
N GLU A 101 12.01 -0.25 2.04
CA GLU A 101 11.16 0.55 2.94
C GLU A 101 12.03 1.45 3.82
N ILE A 102 11.45 2.56 4.29
CA ILE A 102 12.08 3.48 5.23
C ILE A 102 12.76 2.71 6.37
N GLN A 103 14.08 2.86 6.48
CA GLN A 103 14.90 2.21 7.48
C GLN A 103 15.05 3.09 8.72
N PHE A 104 14.82 2.48 9.89
CA PHE A 104 14.95 3.07 11.21
C PHE A 104 16.21 2.54 11.88
N HIS A 105 16.98 3.44 12.50
CA HIS A 105 18.15 3.07 13.27
C HIS A 105 17.78 2.88 14.74
N VAL A 106 18.06 1.69 15.27
CA VAL A 106 17.81 1.38 16.68
C VAL A 106 19.05 1.79 17.48
N LYS A 107 18.85 2.64 18.49
CA LYS A 107 19.93 3.16 19.34
C LYS A 107 19.61 2.92 20.81
N GLN A 108 20.61 2.44 21.54
CA GLN A 108 20.56 2.40 22.98
C GLN A 108 21.31 3.61 23.54
N LYS A 109 20.61 4.46 24.31
CA LYS A 109 21.22 5.59 25.01
C LYS A 109 21.62 5.20 26.43
N ARG A 110 22.90 5.31 26.76
CA ARG A 110 23.44 5.14 28.13
C ARG A 110 24.26 6.39 28.49
N GLY A 111 23.60 7.36 29.13
CA GLY A 111 24.22 8.66 29.44
C GLY A 111 24.65 9.38 28.15
N PRO A 112 25.92 9.79 28.01
CA PRO A 112 26.43 10.43 26.79
C PRO A 112 26.76 9.45 25.66
N VAL A 113 26.78 8.13 25.92
CA VAL A 113 27.15 7.12 24.94
C VAL A 113 25.90 6.61 24.22
N GLU A 114 25.94 6.67 22.88
CA GLU A 114 24.94 6.05 22.00
C GLU A 114 25.53 4.80 21.34
N GLU A 115 24.88 3.66 21.54
CA GLU A 115 25.27 2.39 20.91
C GLU A 115 24.23 1.98 19.86
N ALA A 116 24.67 1.63 18.65
CA ALA A 116 23.80 1.10 17.61
C ALA A 116 23.37 -0.34 17.94
N ARG A 117 22.08 -0.63 17.72
CA ARG A 117 21.43 -1.92 18.00
C ARG A 117 20.67 -2.46 16.78
N GLY A 118 21.18 -2.16 15.58
CA GLY A 118 20.63 -2.62 14.31
C GLY A 118 19.75 -1.59 13.61
N SER A 119 19.16 -2.02 12.50
CA SER A 119 18.23 -1.27 11.68
C SER A 119 16.98 -2.09 11.38
N LEU A 120 15.82 -1.43 11.26
CA LEU A 120 14.54 -2.06 11.00
C LEU A 120 13.80 -1.30 9.90
N SER A 121 13.13 -1.99 8.98
CA SER A 121 12.15 -1.35 8.10
C SER A 121 10.92 -0.87 8.88
N TYR A 122 10.09 -0.01 8.30
CA TYR A 122 8.84 0.41 8.93
C TYR A 122 7.92 -0.79 9.22
N SER A 123 7.77 -1.73 8.28
CA SER A 123 6.96 -2.93 8.51
C SER A 123 7.51 -3.81 9.66
N GLN A 124 8.84 -3.92 9.78
CA GLN A 124 9.48 -4.61 10.91
C GLN A 124 9.28 -3.85 12.21
N LEU A 125 9.40 -2.53 12.20
CA LEU A 125 9.16 -1.66 13.36
C LEU A 125 7.76 -1.90 13.93
N MET A 126 6.74 -1.96 13.07
CA MET A 126 5.36 -2.26 13.46
C MET A 126 5.21 -3.64 14.13
N ARG A 127 5.97 -4.66 13.71
CA ARG A 127 5.82 -6.03 14.25
C ARG A 127 6.72 -6.33 15.44
N GLU A 128 7.91 -5.74 15.48
CA GLU A 128 9.01 -6.18 16.36
C GLU A 128 9.48 -5.10 17.35
N ALA A 129 9.31 -3.82 17.02
CA ALA A 129 9.85 -2.72 17.82
C ALA A 129 8.88 -1.51 17.91
N TYR A 130 7.59 -1.79 17.98
CA TYR A 130 6.54 -0.78 18.16
C TYR A 130 6.69 -0.05 19.50
N PRO A 131 6.14 1.16 19.65
CA PRO A 131 6.27 1.96 20.87
C PRO A 131 5.88 1.18 22.14
N GLY A 132 6.79 1.14 23.11
CA GLY A 132 6.63 0.38 24.37
C GLY A 132 6.85 -1.13 24.30
N GLY A 133 6.98 -1.69 23.10
CA GLY A 133 7.29 -3.09 22.86
C GLY A 133 8.71 -3.49 23.27
N ILE A 134 8.98 -4.80 23.25
CA ILE A 134 10.28 -5.37 23.57
C ILE A 134 10.92 -5.93 22.31
N TYR A 135 11.93 -5.22 21.88
CA TYR A 135 12.80 -5.56 20.76
C TYR A 135 13.93 -6.48 21.23
N TYR A 136 14.07 -7.65 20.62
CA TYR A 136 15.15 -8.58 20.92
C TYR A 136 16.28 -8.43 19.91
N TYR A 137 17.43 -7.93 20.36
CA TYR A 137 18.64 -7.85 19.55
C TYR A 137 19.67 -8.85 20.04
N THR A 138 20.04 -9.82 19.21
CA THR A 138 21.01 -10.89 19.56
C THR A 138 20.65 -11.59 20.87
N THR A 139 19.38 -11.96 21.03
CA THR A 139 18.78 -12.58 22.25
C THR A 139 18.71 -11.69 23.50
N LYS A 140 19.14 -10.43 23.42
CA LYS A 140 19.05 -9.46 24.52
C LYS A 140 17.78 -8.62 24.38
N PRO A 141 16.93 -8.54 25.42
CA PRO A 141 15.70 -7.76 25.40
C PRO A 141 15.97 -6.27 25.60
N TYR A 142 15.39 -5.45 24.74
CA TYR A 142 15.41 -4.00 24.84
C TYR A 142 13.99 -3.46 24.75
N ARG A 143 13.59 -2.63 25.70
CA ARG A 143 12.31 -1.92 25.63
C ARG A 143 12.44 -0.70 24.73
N VAL A 144 11.48 -0.56 23.81
CA VAL A 144 11.33 0.61 22.96
C VAL A 144 10.77 1.76 23.78
N CYS A 145 11.60 2.77 24.01
CA CYS A 145 11.25 3.92 24.84
C CYS A 145 10.62 5.04 24.00
N ARG A 146 11.14 5.25 22.79
CA ARG A 146 10.67 6.31 21.89
C ARG A 146 10.88 5.90 20.44
N VAL A 147 9.91 6.20 19.60
CA VAL A 147 10.02 6.07 18.14
C VAL A 147 9.90 7.46 17.54
N ASN A 148 10.90 7.88 16.78
CA ASN A 148 10.89 9.13 16.05
C ASN A 148 10.85 8.85 14.54
N ILE A 149 9.68 9.03 13.94
CA ILE A 149 9.43 8.76 12.52
C ILE A 149 10.24 9.70 11.62
N HIS A 150 10.21 11.00 11.88
CA HIS A 150 10.93 11.98 11.07
C HIS A 150 12.45 11.80 11.09
N ARG A 151 13.02 11.51 12.27
CA ARG A 151 14.47 11.23 12.43
C ARG A 151 14.85 9.79 12.09
N ARG A 152 13.88 8.93 11.77
CA ARG A 152 14.07 7.50 11.49
C ARG A 152 14.90 6.81 12.58
N MET A 153 14.54 7.07 13.83
CA MET A 153 15.30 6.62 15.01
C MET A 153 14.39 5.95 16.03
N VAL A 154 14.87 4.85 16.60
CA VAL A 154 14.21 4.11 17.68
C VAL A 154 15.13 4.10 18.88
N GLU A 155 14.70 4.72 19.98
CA GLU A 155 15.46 4.73 21.23
C GLU A 155 15.03 3.56 22.10
N VAL A 156 15.99 2.77 22.55
CA VAL A 156 15.75 1.58 23.37
C VAL A 156 16.56 1.60 24.66
N ARG A 157 16.05 0.90 25.67
CA ARG A 157 16.77 0.62 26.92
C ARG A 157 16.79 -0.86 27.23
N HIS A 158 17.81 -1.31 27.95
CA HIS A 158 17.86 -2.71 28.38
C HIS A 158 16.67 -3.01 29.30
N GLU A 159 16.04 -4.16 29.09
CA GLU A 159 14.87 -4.59 29.87
C GLU A 159 15.08 -6.00 30.41
N ARG A 160 14.22 -6.45 31.32
CA ARG A 160 14.14 -7.87 31.69
C ARG A 160 13.61 -8.71 30.52
N LYS A 161 13.78 -10.03 30.61
CA LYS A 161 13.32 -10.99 29.58
C LYS A 161 11.79 -11.14 29.59
N TYR A 162 11.10 -10.13 29.09
CA TYR A 162 9.66 -10.17 28.84
C TYR A 162 9.39 -10.17 27.34
N THR A 163 8.21 -10.62 26.93
CA THR A 163 7.80 -10.60 25.53
C THR A 163 6.55 -9.75 25.38
N THR A 164 6.44 -9.09 24.23
CA THR A 164 5.27 -8.27 23.90
C THR A 164 4.68 -8.71 22.57
N LYS A 165 3.36 -8.60 22.44
CA LYS A 165 2.63 -8.77 21.17
C LYS A 165 1.86 -7.49 20.85
N ALA A 166 2.03 -6.95 19.64
CA ALA A 166 1.29 -5.78 19.20
C ALA A 166 -0.22 -6.05 19.21
N GLN A 167 -1.00 -5.06 19.61
CA GLN A 167 -2.44 -5.04 19.43
C GLN A 167 -2.75 -4.24 18.17
N THR A 168 -3.02 -4.95 17.08
CA THR A 168 -3.34 -4.38 15.78
C THR A 168 -4.85 -4.31 15.57
N ILE A 169 -5.32 -3.25 14.91
CA ILE A 169 -6.66 -3.23 14.32
C ILE A 169 -6.58 -3.76 12.87
N PRO A 170 -7.70 -4.22 12.29
CA PRO A 170 -7.72 -4.63 10.89
C PRO A 170 -7.16 -3.54 9.97
N THR A 171 -6.35 -3.95 8.99
CA THR A 171 -5.82 -3.05 7.96
C THR A 171 -6.96 -2.39 7.22
N LEU A 172 -6.95 -1.06 7.13
CA LEU A 172 -7.94 -0.32 6.36
C LEU A 172 -7.43 -0.13 4.94
N VAL A 173 -8.30 -0.37 3.97
CA VAL A 173 -8.02 -0.21 2.55
C VAL A 173 -8.94 0.86 1.99
N PHE A 174 -8.35 1.83 1.31
CA PHE A 174 -9.06 2.94 0.68
C PHE A 174 -8.78 2.90 -0.82
N PRO A 175 -9.66 2.26 -1.62
CA PRO A 175 -9.54 2.27 -3.06
C PRO A 175 -9.81 3.65 -3.63
N ASN A 176 -8.88 4.19 -4.42
CA ASN A 176 -9.10 5.44 -5.12
C ASN A 176 -9.78 5.18 -6.46
N LEU A 177 -11.10 5.29 -6.45
CA LEU A 177 -11.95 5.10 -7.62
C LEU A 177 -12.22 6.41 -8.39
N SER A 178 -11.39 7.44 -8.22
CA SER A 178 -11.46 8.67 -9.01
C SER A 178 -10.95 8.46 -10.43
N GLU A 179 -11.29 9.40 -11.32
CA GLU A 179 -10.69 9.46 -12.66
C GLU A 179 -9.14 9.48 -12.57
N GLY A 180 -8.49 8.77 -13.49
CA GLY A 180 -7.03 8.61 -13.54
C GLY A 180 -6.43 7.63 -12.53
N ASN A 181 -7.20 7.14 -11.55
CA ASN A 181 -6.73 6.17 -10.54
C ASN A 181 -7.28 4.76 -10.72
N VAL A 182 -8.25 4.57 -11.62
CA VAL A 182 -8.76 3.26 -12.03
C VAL A 182 -8.06 2.84 -13.32
N PHE A 183 -7.37 1.70 -13.27
CA PHE A 183 -6.65 1.16 -14.43
C PHE A 183 -7.55 0.25 -15.26
N VAL A 184 -8.30 -0.64 -14.60
CA VAL A 184 -9.18 -1.62 -15.25
C VAL A 184 -10.40 -1.87 -14.38
N GLY A 185 -11.61 -1.86 -14.97
CA GLY A 185 -12.84 -2.30 -14.33
C GLY A 185 -13.48 -3.43 -15.13
N LYS A 186 -13.78 -4.55 -14.48
CA LYS A 186 -14.49 -5.69 -15.07
C LYS A 186 -15.70 -6.06 -14.23
N ARG A 187 -16.81 -6.40 -14.89
CA ARG A 187 -18.00 -6.97 -14.27
C ARG A 187 -18.21 -8.40 -14.78
N PHE A 188 -18.46 -9.32 -13.87
CA PHE A 188 -18.80 -10.71 -14.15
C PHE A 188 -20.13 -11.00 -13.45
N GLY A 189 -21.26 -10.91 -14.16
CA GLY A 189 -22.57 -10.91 -13.54
C GLY A 189 -22.69 -9.84 -12.45
N ASP A 190 -22.96 -10.26 -11.21
CA ASP A 190 -23.06 -9.38 -10.03
C ASP A 190 -21.70 -9.06 -9.38
N LEU A 191 -20.62 -9.72 -9.79
CA LEU A 191 -19.28 -9.49 -9.27
C LEU A 191 -18.60 -8.34 -10.02
N ILE A 192 -18.11 -7.36 -9.27
CA ILE A 192 -17.32 -6.24 -9.80
C ILE A 192 -15.88 -6.38 -9.32
N ALA A 193 -14.95 -6.42 -10.28
CA ALA A 193 -13.51 -6.46 -10.03
C ALA A 193 -12.84 -5.20 -10.60
N VAL A 194 -12.11 -4.46 -9.76
CA VAL A 194 -11.53 -3.17 -10.12
C VAL A 194 -10.07 -3.10 -9.74
N GLU A 195 -9.21 -2.86 -10.71
CA GLU A 195 -7.82 -2.50 -10.50
C GLU A 195 -7.70 -0.98 -10.32
N SER A 196 -7.16 -0.54 -9.18
CA SER A 196 -6.99 0.88 -8.88
C SER A 196 -5.81 1.14 -7.95
N THR A 197 -5.43 2.41 -7.82
CA THR A 197 -4.55 2.87 -6.75
C THR A 197 -5.24 2.69 -5.40
N LEU A 198 -4.56 2.07 -4.45
CA LEU A 198 -5.04 1.84 -3.10
C LEU A 198 -4.18 2.60 -2.10
N GLN A 199 -4.82 3.18 -1.09
CA GLN A 199 -4.14 3.60 0.12
C GLN A 199 -4.38 2.54 1.21
N ILE A 200 -3.29 2.08 1.82
CA ILE A 200 -3.30 1.08 2.88
C ILE A 200 -2.93 1.75 4.19
N ARG A 201 -3.74 1.53 5.24
CA ARG A 201 -3.49 2.01 6.60
C ARG A 201 -3.36 0.82 7.56
N GLU A 202 -2.15 0.64 8.08
CA GLU A 202 -1.86 -0.30 9.16
C GLU A 202 -1.82 0.46 10.49
N SER A 203 -2.30 -0.14 11.58
CA SER A 203 -2.42 0.57 12.86
C SER A 203 -2.27 -0.35 14.06
N ILE A 204 -1.47 0.10 15.04
CA ILE A 204 -1.29 -0.52 16.34
C ILE A 204 -1.88 0.40 17.41
N ILE A 205 -2.72 -0.14 18.26
CA ILE A 205 -3.41 0.60 19.34
C ILE A 205 -2.79 0.38 20.72
N GLY A 206 -1.75 -0.46 20.79
CA GLY A 206 -1.11 -0.84 22.04
C GLY A 206 -0.39 -2.18 21.93
N TYR A 207 -0.14 -2.80 23.08
CA TYR A 207 0.52 -4.10 23.16
C TYR A 207 0.06 -4.92 24.35
N LYS A 208 0.19 -6.25 24.25
CA LYS A 208 0.10 -7.16 25.39
C LYS A 208 1.50 -7.55 25.82
N GLU A 209 1.79 -7.38 27.10
CA GLU A 209 3.06 -7.77 27.69
C GLU A 209 2.88 -9.02 28.53
N ARG A 210 3.73 -10.02 28.29
CA ARG A 210 3.77 -11.24 29.06
C ARG A 210 4.95 -11.23 30.03
N ARG A 211 4.63 -11.32 31.32
CA ARG A 211 5.58 -11.44 32.43
C ARG A 211 5.40 -12.81 33.08
N GLY A 212 6.08 -13.82 32.53
CA GLY A 212 5.91 -15.22 32.96
C GLY A 212 4.49 -15.74 32.66
N PRO A 213 3.69 -16.12 33.67
CA PRO A 213 2.30 -16.54 33.46
C PRO A 213 1.33 -15.37 33.27
N ASN A 214 1.68 -14.15 33.72
CA ASN A 214 0.78 -13.00 33.70
C ASN A 214 0.86 -12.28 32.36
N GLU A 215 -0.30 -11.87 31.83
CA GLU A 215 -0.42 -11.04 30.63
C GLU A 215 -1.11 -9.73 31.00
N THR A 216 -0.53 -8.61 30.57
CA THR A 216 -1.04 -7.26 30.85
C THR A 216 -1.24 -6.51 29.54
N SER A 217 -2.38 -5.87 29.37
CA SER A 217 -2.71 -5.07 28.19
C SER A 217 -2.38 -3.61 28.44
N CYS A 218 -1.56 -3.01 27.57
CA CYS A 218 -1.24 -1.59 27.58
C CYS A 218 -1.79 -0.97 26.28
N LEU A 219 -2.72 -0.04 26.40
CA LEU A 219 -3.24 0.72 25.27
C LEU A 219 -2.46 2.03 25.11
N TYR A 220 -2.44 2.56 23.90
CA TYR A 220 -1.94 3.89 23.62
C TYR A 220 -3.01 4.96 23.92
N PRO A 221 -2.62 6.20 24.29
CA PRO A 221 -1.25 6.66 24.53
C PRO A 221 -0.63 6.06 25.80
N LEU A 222 0.70 6.01 25.85
CA LEU A 222 1.44 5.43 26.97
C LEU A 222 1.68 6.45 28.08
N ASP A 223 1.54 6.00 29.34
CA ASP A 223 1.90 6.80 30.50
C ASP A 223 3.43 7.00 30.58
N PRO A 224 3.93 8.26 30.60
CA PRO A 224 5.35 8.57 30.64
C PRO A 224 6.05 8.15 31.94
N THR A 225 5.32 7.77 33.02
CA THR A 225 5.92 7.35 34.30
C THR A 225 6.94 6.21 34.17
N GLY A 226 6.86 5.40 33.10
CA GLY A 226 7.78 4.31 32.79
C GLY A 226 9.02 4.67 31.96
N ASN A 227 9.28 5.95 31.66
CA ASN A 227 10.25 6.38 30.62
C ASN A 227 9.97 5.73 29.27
N ILE A 228 8.69 5.55 28.94
CA ILE A 228 8.21 5.07 27.64
C ILE A 228 7.25 6.14 27.14
N TYR A 229 7.47 6.61 25.92
CA TYR A 229 6.81 7.79 25.40
C TYR A 229 6.13 7.44 24.08
N PHE A 230 4.80 7.54 24.10
CA PHE A 230 4.00 7.48 22.89
C PHE A 230 2.66 8.19 23.14
N ASP A 231 2.52 9.37 22.55
CA ASP A 231 1.47 10.33 22.91
C ASP A 231 0.24 10.27 21.99
N PHE A 232 0.30 9.42 20.96
CA PHE A 232 -0.78 9.22 20.00
C PHE A 232 -1.60 7.99 20.38
N PRO A 233 -2.90 7.93 20.05
CA PRO A 233 -3.73 6.76 20.34
C PRO A 233 -3.43 5.56 19.44
N ARG A 234 -2.74 5.79 18.31
CA ARG A 234 -2.44 4.77 17.31
C ARG A 234 -1.06 5.03 16.73
N PHE A 235 -0.26 3.97 16.62
CA PHE A 235 0.94 3.97 15.81
C PHE A 235 0.57 3.48 14.42
N THR A 236 0.55 4.38 13.45
CA THR A 236 0.00 4.15 12.12
C THR A 236 1.09 4.14 11.05
N ARG A 237 0.83 3.40 9.97
CA ARG A 237 1.61 3.45 8.74
C ARG A 237 0.65 3.57 7.57
N ASN A 238 0.79 4.61 6.77
CA ASN A 238 0.05 4.79 5.53
C ASN A 238 1.00 4.67 4.33
N PHE A 239 0.61 3.91 3.32
CA PHE A 239 1.34 3.85 2.06
C PHE A 239 0.39 3.66 0.88
N PHE A 240 0.85 4.06 -0.30
CA PHE A 240 0.12 3.91 -1.54
C PHE A 240 0.67 2.73 -2.34
N THR A 241 -0.22 1.97 -2.93
CA THR A 241 0.08 0.81 -3.77
C THR A 241 -0.99 0.67 -4.85
N THR A 242 -0.92 -0.34 -5.70
CA THR A 242 -2.05 -0.74 -6.54
C THR A 242 -2.59 -2.07 -6.08
N GLY A 243 -3.86 -2.32 -6.36
CA GLY A 243 -4.46 -3.62 -6.12
C GLY A 243 -5.77 -3.78 -6.84
N VAL A 244 -6.30 -4.99 -6.74
CA VAL A 244 -7.59 -5.38 -7.30
C VAL A 244 -8.57 -5.62 -6.18
N THR A 245 -9.70 -4.91 -6.23
CA THR A 245 -10.83 -5.07 -5.31
C THR A 245 -11.95 -5.85 -5.97
N PHE A 246 -12.49 -6.85 -5.26
CA PHE A 246 -13.64 -7.65 -5.67
C PHE A 246 -14.84 -7.35 -4.77
N THR A 247 -15.98 -7.07 -5.39
CA THR A 247 -17.22 -6.65 -4.72
C THR A 247 -18.38 -7.49 -5.21
N HIS A 248 -19.13 -8.10 -4.30
CA HIS A 248 -20.30 -8.92 -4.63
C HIS A 248 -21.41 -8.72 -3.59
N PRO A 249 -22.71 -8.68 -3.97
CA PRO A 249 -23.82 -8.52 -3.04
C PRO A 249 -23.83 -9.54 -1.89
N ALA A 250 -23.44 -10.79 -2.15
CA ALA A 250 -23.35 -11.83 -1.13
C ALA A 250 -22.42 -11.48 0.04
N MET A 251 -21.39 -10.65 -0.18
CA MET A 251 -20.46 -10.23 0.89
C MET A 251 -21.15 -9.37 1.97
N LYS A 252 -22.32 -8.78 1.66
CA LYS A 252 -23.11 -7.95 2.59
C LYS A 252 -23.94 -8.78 3.56
N ARG A 253 -24.18 -10.07 3.28
CA ARG A 253 -24.99 -10.93 4.14
C ARG A 253 -24.42 -11.04 5.56
N PRO A 254 -25.27 -11.23 6.58
CA PRO A 254 -24.80 -11.46 7.94
C PRO A 254 -23.94 -12.74 7.99
N ASN A 255 -23.00 -12.78 8.93
CA ASN A 255 -22.11 -13.94 9.17
C ASN A 255 -21.14 -14.32 8.04
N VAL A 256 -21.11 -13.58 6.92
CA VAL A 256 -20.07 -13.75 5.90
C VAL A 256 -18.74 -13.18 6.41
N LYS A 257 -17.72 -14.04 6.48
CA LYS A 257 -16.35 -13.69 6.89
C LYS A 257 -15.53 -13.31 5.66
N ASN A 258 -15.61 -12.06 5.22
CA ASN A 258 -14.90 -11.59 4.02
C ASN A 258 -13.38 -11.76 4.09
N GLU A 259 -12.79 -11.70 5.28
CA GLU A 259 -11.35 -11.95 5.47
C GLU A 259 -10.96 -13.38 5.04
N VAL A 260 -11.84 -14.36 5.29
CA VAL A 260 -11.62 -15.75 4.84
C VAL A 260 -11.73 -15.85 3.33
N ILE A 261 -12.67 -15.13 2.70
CA ILE A 261 -12.79 -15.05 1.24
C ILE A 261 -11.50 -14.46 0.64
N ALA A 262 -11.02 -13.34 1.19
CA ALA A 262 -9.79 -12.69 0.76
C ALA A 262 -8.58 -13.62 0.89
N GLN A 263 -8.47 -14.32 2.02
CA GLN A 263 -7.39 -15.28 2.27
C GLN A 263 -7.42 -16.45 1.27
N ILE A 264 -8.59 -17.04 1.00
CA ILE A 264 -8.69 -18.16 0.04
C ILE A 264 -8.33 -17.67 -1.36
N LEU A 265 -8.83 -16.51 -1.78
CA LEU A 265 -8.50 -15.93 -3.08
C LEU A 265 -6.99 -15.66 -3.20
N PHE A 266 -6.36 -15.15 -2.15
CA PHE A 266 -4.92 -14.93 -2.09
C PHE A 266 -4.11 -16.22 -2.21
N GLU A 267 -4.43 -17.27 -1.43
CA GLU A 267 -3.72 -18.54 -1.52
C GLU A 267 -3.87 -19.19 -2.90
N VAL A 268 -5.07 -19.11 -3.49
CA VAL A 268 -5.32 -19.63 -4.85
C VAL A 268 -4.53 -18.83 -5.89
N PHE A 269 -4.50 -17.50 -5.75
CA PHE A 269 -3.72 -16.64 -6.64
C PHE A 269 -2.24 -17.04 -6.66
N LEU A 270 -1.66 -17.32 -5.49
CA LEU A 270 -0.27 -17.79 -5.36
C LEU A 270 -0.03 -19.21 -5.90
N MET A 271 -1.07 -20.04 -6.02
CA MET A 271 -0.97 -21.36 -6.66
C MET A 271 -0.98 -21.26 -8.19
N VAL A 272 -1.55 -20.19 -8.74
CA VAL A 272 -1.70 -20.00 -10.19
C VAL A 272 -0.54 -19.19 -10.76
N LEU A 273 -0.09 -18.16 -10.03
CA LEU A 273 1.05 -17.35 -10.43
C LEU A 273 2.20 -17.49 -9.44
N PRO A 274 3.44 -17.71 -9.93
CA PRO A 274 4.61 -17.73 -9.08
C PRO A 274 4.92 -16.29 -8.66
N VAL A 275 4.38 -15.89 -7.51
CA VAL A 275 4.66 -14.61 -6.87
C VAL A 275 5.14 -14.87 -5.46
N GLU A 276 6.15 -14.12 -5.02
CA GLU A 276 6.61 -14.20 -3.64
C GLU A 276 5.50 -13.72 -2.69
N ARG A 277 5.25 -14.51 -1.65
CA ARG A 277 4.23 -14.20 -0.63
C ARG A 277 4.41 -12.85 0.05
N ARG A 278 5.63 -12.32 0.09
CA ARG A 278 5.96 -11.01 0.69
C ARG A 278 5.68 -9.82 -0.23
N ASP A 279 5.46 -10.06 -1.52
CA ASP A 279 5.30 -8.98 -2.50
C ASP A 279 3.83 -8.58 -2.66
N ILE A 280 2.89 -9.42 -2.18
CA ILE A 280 1.44 -9.20 -2.26
C ILE A 280 0.80 -9.50 -0.91
N HIS A 281 -0.26 -8.78 -0.58
CA HIS A 281 -1.09 -9.02 0.59
C HIS A 281 -2.58 -8.94 0.23
N PHE A 282 -3.43 -9.33 1.17
CA PHE A 282 -4.88 -9.24 1.04
C PHE A 282 -5.52 -8.52 2.22
N ALA A 283 -6.73 -8.02 2.06
CA ALA A 283 -7.54 -7.49 3.16
C ALA A 283 -9.03 -7.49 2.77
N ALA A 284 -9.92 -7.40 3.76
CA ALA A 284 -11.33 -7.12 3.55
C ALA A 284 -11.74 -5.80 4.22
N ASP A 285 -12.49 -4.96 3.49
CA ASP A 285 -13.01 -3.69 4.01
C ASP A 285 -14.33 -3.31 3.29
N ARG A 286 -14.77 -2.07 3.44
CA ARG A 286 -15.96 -1.51 2.79
C ARG A 286 -15.65 -0.18 2.11
N TYR A 287 -16.36 0.10 1.02
CA TYR A 287 -16.26 1.40 0.35
C TYR A 287 -16.86 2.49 1.24
N ARG A 288 -16.17 3.63 1.31
CA ARG A 288 -16.57 4.80 2.10
C ARG A 288 -17.22 5.89 1.24
N VAL A 289 -17.20 5.72 -0.08
CA VAL A 289 -17.73 6.67 -1.06
C VAL A 289 -18.40 5.86 -2.17
N GLU A 290 -19.56 6.33 -2.62
CA GLU A 290 -20.22 5.78 -3.80
C GLU A 290 -19.53 6.26 -5.09
N ARG A 291 -19.21 5.32 -5.98
CA ARG A 291 -18.56 5.59 -7.27
C ARG A 291 -19.07 4.64 -8.35
N GLY A 292 -19.86 5.18 -9.28
CA GLY A 292 -20.43 4.42 -10.38
C GLY A 292 -21.31 3.28 -9.86
N PRO A 293 -21.07 2.00 -10.24
CA PRO A 293 -21.88 0.86 -9.79
C PRO A 293 -21.58 0.41 -8.36
N ILE A 294 -20.60 1.01 -7.69
CA ILE A 294 -20.18 0.64 -6.34
C ILE A 294 -20.81 1.61 -5.34
N GLY A 295 -21.78 1.11 -4.58
CA GLY A 295 -22.47 1.88 -3.54
C GLY A 295 -21.62 2.09 -2.27
N GLU A 296 -21.90 3.18 -1.56
CA GLU A 296 -21.31 3.42 -0.24
C GLU A 296 -21.66 2.27 0.74
N GLY A 297 -20.69 1.83 1.53
CA GLY A 297 -20.83 0.73 2.47
C GLY A 297 -20.85 -0.67 1.84
N ALA A 298 -20.73 -0.79 0.51
CA ALA A 298 -20.51 -2.07 -0.14
C ALA A 298 -19.21 -2.70 0.38
N ARG A 299 -19.25 -4.01 0.66
CA ARG A 299 -18.09 -4.75 1.18
C ARG A 299 -17.27 -5.29 0.02
N PHE A 300 -15.96 -5.27 0.18
CA PHE A 300 -15.02 -5.79 -0.81
C PHE A 300 -13.91 -6.60 -0.16
N VAL A 301 -13.26 -7.43 -0.98
CA VAL A 301 -11.96 -8.04 -0.69
C VAL A 301 -10.93 -7.47 -1.64
N ALA A 302 -9.72 -7.22 -1.16
CA ALA A 302 -8.63 -6.64 -1.94
C ALA A 302 -7.43 -7.58 -1.96
N ILE A 303 -6.75 -7.65 -3.11
CA ILE A 303 -5.40 -8.21 -3.26
C ILE A 303 -4.53 -7.09 -3.81
N TYR A 304 -3.44 -6.78 -3.12
CA TYR A 304 -2.65 -5.59 -3.39
C TYR A 304 -1.16 -5.82 -3.20
N ASP A 305 -0.34 -5.03 -3.87
CA ASP A 305 1.12 -5.15 -3.79
C ASP A 305 1.62 -4.57 -2.47
N GLN A 306 2.59 -5.21 -1.82
CA GLN A 306 3.28 -4.65 -0.64
C GLN A 306 4.47 -3.77 -1.00
N THR A 307 4.93 -3.81 -2.25
CA THR A 307 6.06 -3.00 -2.72
C THR A 307 5.65 -1.54 -2.87
N TYR A 308 6.47 -0.63 -2.36
CA TYR A 308 6.26 0.80 -2.46
C TYR A 308 6.31 1.24 -3.92
N GLY A 309 5.33 2.05 -4.35
CA GLY A 309 5.19 2.45 -5.76
C GLY A 309 4.61 1.38 -6.69
N SER A 310 4.44 0.15 -6.19
CA SER A 310 3.82 -1.01 -6.83
C SER A 310 4.42 -1.47 -8.17
N LEU A 311 4.57 -2.78 -8.30
CA LEU A 311 4.94 -3.45 -9.54
C LEU A 311 3.72 -3.92 -10.35
N ARG A 312 2.50 -3.58 -9.92
CA ARG A 312 1.22 -4.05 -10.44
C ARG A 312 1.16 -5.59 -10.55
N LEU A 313 1.70 -6.30 -9.56
CA LEU A 313 1.69 -7.77 -9.57
C LEU A 313 0.27 -8.32 -9.39
N SER A 314 -0.50 -7.69 -8.51
CA SER A 314 -1.91 -7.98 -8.27
C SER A 314 -2.80 -7.79 -9.50
N ALA A 315 -2.45 -6.89 -10.43
CA ALA A 315 -3.22 -6.64 -11.66
C ALA A 315 -3.40 -7.90 -12.52
N ARG A 316 -2.39 -8.79 -12.49
CA ARG A 316 -2.38 -10.04 -13.25
C ARG A 316 -3.54 -10.97 -12.90
N ILE A 317 -4.17 -10.77 -11.73
CA ILE A 317 -5.36 -11.51 -11.34
C ILE A 317 -6.52 -11.32 -12.33
N LEU A 318 -6.56 -10.21 -13.06
CA LEU A 318 -7.61 -9.91 -14.04
C LEU A 318 -7.25 -10.42 -15.45
N GLU A 319 -6.09 -11.02 -15.66
CA GLU A 319 -5.73 -11.67 -16.93
C GLU A 319 -6.59 -12.92 -17.13
N GLU A 320 -7.08 -13.16 -18.35
CA GLU A 320 -8.00 -14.25 -18.64
C GLU A 320 -7.44 -15.64 -18.24
N ARG A 321 -6.16 -15.88 -18.57
CA ARG A 321 -5.48 -17.13 -18.23
C ARG A 321 -5.38 -17.33 -16.71
N THR A 322 -5.09 -16.26 -15.98
CA THR A 322 -4.96 -16.29 -14.52
C THR A 322 -6.31 -16.51 -13.85
N LEU A 323 -7.36 -15.79 -14.28
CA LEU A 323 -8.73 -15.98 -13.78
C LEU A 323 -9.21 -17.41 -13.95
N ARG A 324 -8.97 -18.00 -15.13
CA ARG A 324 -9.33 -19.40 -15.39
C ARG A 324 -8.61 -20.37 -14.46
N GLY A 325 -7.31 -20.17 -14.25
CA GLY A 325 -6.53 -20.95 -13.28
C GLY A 325 -7.05 -20.80 -11.85
N ILE A 326 -7.47 -19.59 -11.46
CA ILE A 326 -8.03 -19.32 -10.13
C ILE A 326 -9.33 -20.08 -9.94
N LEU A 327 -10.25 -20.03 -10.90
CA LEU A 327 -11.52 -20.77 -10.85
C LEU A 327 -11.29 -22.27 -10.62
N GLU A 328 -10.41 -22.88 -11.41
CA GLU A 328 -10.07 -24.30 -11.32
C GLU A 328 -9.49 -24.67 -9.95
N LYS A 329 -8.54 -23.88 -9.45
CA LYS A 329 -7.85 -24.15 -8.18
C LYS A 329 -8.71 -23.83 -6.96
N MET A 330 -9.57 -22.82 -7.04
CA MET A 330 -10.42 -22.42 -5.92
C MET A 330 -11.45 -23.49 -5.58
N ALA A 331 -12.02 -24.17 -6.60
CA ALA A 331 -12.90 -25.32 -6.38
C ALA A 331 -12.21 -26.45 -5.59
N VAL A 332 -10.94 -26.73 -5.90
CA VAL A 332 -10.13 -27.73 -5.19
C VAL A 332 -9.84 -27.30 -3.75
N VAL A 333 -9.39 -26.05 -3.54
CA VAL A 333 -9.08 -25.53 -2.20
C VAL A 333 -10.32 -25.49 -1.32
N MET A 334 -11.49 -25.14 -1.86
CA MET A 334 -12.74 -25.17 -1.11
C MET A 334 -13.08 -26.57 -0.63
N LYS A 335 -12.94 -27.58 -1.50
CA LYS A 335 -13.17 -28.98 -1.13
C LYS A 335 -12.24 -29.42 0.01
N LEU A 336 -10.95 -29.11 -0.08
CA LEU A 336 -9.97 -29.44 0.96
C LEU A 336 -10.30 -28.76 2.30
N ARG A 337 -10.66 -27.46 2.27
CA ARG A 337 -10.99 -26.73 3.51
C ARG A 337 -12.24 -27.26 4.21
N ARG A 338 -13.20 -27.79 3.44
CA ARG A 338 -14.39 -28.45 3.98
C ARG A 338 -14.01 -29.77 4.65
N GLU A 339 -13.21 -30.60 3.99
CA GLU A 339 -12.70 -31.87 4.55
C GLU A 339 -11.87 -31.67 5.83
N GLU A 340 -11.10 -30.59 5.91
CA GLU A 340 -10.32 -30.22 7.10
C GLU A 340 -11.16 -29.62 8.25
N GLY A 341 -12.44 -29.29 7.99
CA GLY A 341 -13.32 -28.60 8.92
C GLY A 341 -12.95 -27.13 9.17
N SER A 342 -12.09 -26.53 8.33
CA SER A 342 -11.73 -25.11 8.42
C SER A 342 -12.75 -24.18 7.74
N LEU A 343 -13.60 -24.74 6.88
CA LEU A 343 -14.76 -24.09 6.29
C LEU A 343 -15.98 -24.98 6.51
N GLU A 344 -16.92 -24.54 7.35
CA GLU A 344 -18.18 -25.26 7.58
C GLU A 344 -19.01 -25.23 6.28
N ASP A 345 -19.51 -26.39 5.86
CA ASP A 345 -20.28 -26.55 4.61
C ASP A 345 -21.53 -25.66 4.58
N ASP A 346 -22.20 -25.50 5.72
CA ASP A 346 -23.41 -24.69 5.87
C ASP A 346 -23.11 -23.21 6.22
N SER A 347 -21.86 -22.78 6.14
CA SER A 347 -21.53 -21.38 6.44
C SER A 347 -21.98 -20.46 5.30
N GLU A 348 -22.56 -19.31 5.68
CA GLU A 348 -22.83 -18.20 4.75
C GLU A 348 -21.60 -17.78 3.96
N THR A 349 -20.40 -17.98 4.52
CA THR A 349 -19.13 -17.69 3.84
C THR A 349 -18.87 -18.66 2.68
N ALA A 350 -19.16 -19.95 2.85
CA ALA A 350 -19.02 -20.95 1.79
C ALA A 350 -20.05 -20.71 0.66
N ALA A 351 -21.28 -20.35 1.01
CA ALA A 351 -22.32 -19.99 0.05
C ALA A 351 -21.95 -18.73 -0.75
N ALA A 352 -21.54 -17.66 -0.08
CA ALA A 352 -21.10 -16.42 -0.73
C ALA A 352 -19.90 -16.66 -1.66
N LEU A 353 -18.96 -17.51 -1.27
CA LEU A 353 -17.82 -17.86 -2.11
C LEU A 353 -18.22 -18.67 -3.35
N GLY A 354 -19.20 -19.57 -3.22
CA GLY A 354 -19.78 -20.30 -4.35
C GLY A 354 -20.43 -19.39 -5.39
N GLU A 355 -21.17 -18.37 -4.95
CA GLU A 355 -21.78 -17.37 -5.84
C GLU A 355 -20.72 -16.51 -6.54
N ILE A 356 -19.71 -16.03 -5.81
CA ILE A 356 -18.58 -15.28 -6.38
C ILE A 356 -17.88 -16.10 -7.47
N LEU A 357 -17.68 -17.40 -7.24
CA LEU A 357 -17.08 -18.31 -8.21
C LEU A 357 -17.94 -18.53 -9.45
N ALA A 358 -19.25 -18.66 -9.28
CA ALA A 358 -20.17 -18.78 -10.40
C ALA A 358 -20.10 -17.53 -11.29
N CYS A 359 -20.12 -16.34 -10.67
CA CYS A 359 -19.96 -15.08 -11.38
C CYS A 359 -18.61 -14.99 -12.10
N LEU A 360 -17.49 -15.34 -11.46
CA LEU A 360 -16.16 -15.31 -12.11
C LEU A 360 -16.07 -16.18 -13.38
N GLY A 361 -16.94 -17.20 -13.52
CA GLY A 361 -17.02 -18.05 -14.71
C GLY A 361 -17.75 -17.40 -15.90
N GLU A 362 -18.41 -16.26 -15.70
CA GLU A 362 -19.11 -15.51 -16.75
C GLU A 362 -18.14 -14.70 -17.63
N THR A 363 -18.61 -14.29 -18.81
CA THR A 363 -17.81 -13.43 -19.70
C THR A 363 -17.74 -12.00 -19.13
N PRO A 364 -16.53 -11.43 -18.96
CA PRO A 364 -16.39 -10.10 -18.38
C PRO A 364 -16.89 -8.99 -19.29
N GLU A 365 -17.66 -8.06 -18.73
CA GLU A 365 -17.95 -6.76 -19.32
C GLU A 365 -16.96 -5.72 -18.80
N ILE A 366 -16.36 -4.93 -19.70
CA ILE A 366 -15.51 -3.81 -19.29
C ILE A 366 -16.41 -2.68 -18.81
N ILE A 367 -16.15 -2.19 -17.60
CA ILE A 367 -16.90 -1.09 -17.01
C ILE A 367 -15.97 0.10 -16.74
N THR A 368 -16.49 1.30 -16.98
CA THR A 368 -15.80 2.55 -16.64
C THR A 368 -16.24 3.00 -15.25
N ILE A 369 -15.29 3.16 -14.35
CA ILE A 369 -15.49 3.65 -12.98
C ILE A 369 -14.69 4.94 -12.83
N GLY A 370 -15.26 5.93 -12.14
CA GLY A 370 -14.59 7.21 -11.87
C GLY A 370 -15.03 8.38 -12.75
N ALA A 371 -15.92 8.15 -13.73
CA ALA A 371 -16.63 9.21 -14.43
C ALA A 371 -17.63 9.88 -13.47
N THR A 372 -17.12 10.78 -12.64
CA THR A 372 -17.98 11.80 -12.04
C THR A 372 -18.21 12.81 -13.16
N PRO A 373 -19.43 13.32 -13.40
CA PRO A 373 -19.56 14.49 -14.27
C PRO A 373 -18.57 15.54 -13.74
N ALA A 374 -17.68 16.01 -14.61
CA ALA A 374 -16.78 17.09 -14.26
C ALA A 374 -17.64 18.16 -13.57
N PRO A 375 -17.35 18.56 -12.31
CA PRO A 375 -18.05 19.67 -11.72
C PRO A 375 -17.90 20.80 -12.74
N ALA A 376 -19.04 21.31 -13.22
CA ALA A 376 -19.12 22.31 -14.29
C ALA A 376 -17.97 23.30 -14.06
N GLU A 377 -17.05 23.42 -15.03
CA GLU A 377 -15.86 24.26 -14.89
C GLU A 377 -16.28 25.61 -14.34
N THR A 378 -16.13 25.79 -13.02
CA THR A 378 -16.41 27.07 -12.36
C THR A 378 -15.26 27.95 -12.77
N GLY A 379 -15.44 28.64 -13.90
CA GLY A 379 -14.39 29.18 -14.74
C GLY A 379 -13.21 29.74 -13.96
N GLY A 380 -12.07 29.06 -14.03
CA GLY A 380 -10.72 29.52 -13.66
C GLY A 380 -10.46 30.14 -12.28
N ARG A 381 -11.49 30.42 -11.47
CA ARG A 381 -11.39 31.26 -10.27
C ARG A 381 -11.43 30.50 -8.96
N PHE A 382 -11.85 29.25 -8.95
CA PHE A 382 -11.97 28.47 -7.73
C PHE A 382 -10.94 27.34 -7.71
N VAL A 383 -10.26 27.19 -6.58
CA VAL A 383 -9.28 26.11 -6.38
C VAL A 383 -9.93 25.02 -5.52
N ARG A 384 -9.84 23.76 -5.95
CA ARG A 384 -10.32 22.62 -5.16
C ARG A 384 -9.42 22.42 -3.94
N VAL A 385 -9.99 22.39 -2.74
CA VAL A 385 -9.26 22.26 -1.47
C VAL A 385 -9.94 21.25 -0.54
N ILE A 386 -9.17 20.71 0.40
CA ILE A 386 -9.69 19.94 1.54
C ILE A 386 -10.28 20.94 2.54
N LEU A 387 -11.55 20.76 2.90
CA LEU A 387 -12.27 21.66 3.78
C LEU A 387 -11.70 21.63 5.21
N PRO A 388 -11.68 22.79 5.89
CA PRO A 388 -11.50 22.85 7.34
C PRO A 388 -12.39 21.85 8.10
N GLY A 389 -11.84 21.24 9.13
CA GLY A 389 -12.52 20.21 9.92
C GLY A 389 -12.48 18.81 9.32
N SER A 390 -11.64 18.56 8.32
CA SER A 390 -11.44 17.23 7.72
C SER A 390 -9.96 16.85 7.67
N LYS A 391 -9.67 15.61 7.26
CA LYS A 391 -8.32 15.01 7.29
C LYS A 391 -7.73 14.89 5.89
N GLY A 392 -6.41 14.96 5.78
CA GLY A 392 -5.64 14.64 4.58
C GLY A 392 -4.32 13.94 4.93
N LEU A 393 -3.55 13.51 3.92
CA LEU A 393 -2.25 12.87 4.13
C LEU A 393 -1.12 13.81 3.74
N ASN A 394 -0.23 14.06 4.69
CA ASN A 394 0.94 14.89 4.46
C ASN A 394 2.04 14.09 3.74
N LEU A 395 2.20 14.33 2.45
CA LEU A 395 3.18 13.65 1.59
C LEU A 395 4.63 13.92 2.03
N ARG A 396 4.90 15.08 2.66
CA ARG A 396 6.24 15.43 3.15
C ARG A 396 6.60 14.75 4.47
N SER A 397 5.61 14.28 5.21
CA SER A 397 5.78 13.66 6.53
C SER A 397 5.38 12.19 6.49
N ASN A 398 5.92 11.43 5.53
CA ASN A 398 5.70 9.98 5.40
C ASN A 398 4.21 9.56 5.37
N ASN A 399 3.36 10.36 4.73
CA ASN A 399 1.92 10.13 4.63
C ASN A 399 1.22 10.07 6.01
N GLU A 400 1.70 10.83 6.98
CA GLU A 400 1.00 11.02 8.25
C GLU A 400 -0.33 11.75 8.05
N GLU A 401 -1.33 11.40 8.86
CA GLU A 401 -2.62 12.08 8.87
C GLU A 401 -2.47 13.52 9.39
N PHE A 402 -3.04 14.47 8.66
CA PHE A 402 -3.04 15.89 8.98
C PHE A 402 -4.48 16.39 9.05
N PHE A 403 -4.81 17.04 10.16
CA PHE A 403 -6.11 17.66 10.36
C PHE A 403 -6.07 19.10 9.85
N VAL A 404 -6.96 19.44 8.92
CA VAL A 404 -7.02 20.77 8.32
C VAL A 404 -7.87 21.67 9.20
N GLU A 405 -7.28 22.72 9.78
CA GLU A 405 -8.00 23.74 10.53
C GLU A 405 -8.43 24.91 9.65
N ASN A 406 -7.59 25.30 8.69
CA ASN A 406 -7.87 26.40 7.79
C ASN A 406 -7.10 26.28 6.47
N VAL A 407 -7.61 26.97 5.45
CA VAL A 407 -6.98 27.13 4.14
C VAL A 407 -6.76 28.63 3.93
N PHE A 408 -5.55 29.03 3.53
CA PHE A 408 -5.23 30.45 3.33
C PHE A 408 -4.11 30.63 2.30
N TYR A 409 -3.97 31.84 1.77
CA TYR A 409 -2.84 32.19 0.91
C TYR A 409 -1.58 32.49 1.75
N SER A 410 -0.49 31.78 1.49
CA SER A 410 0.78 31.97 2.19
C SER A 410 1.81 32.66 1.29
N PRO A 411 2.33 33.83 1.69
CA PRO A 411 3.39 34.52 0.95
C PRO A 411 4.66 33.67 0.79
N ASN A 412 4.95 32.82 1.78
CA ASN A 412 6.14 31.97 1.79
C ASN A 412 6.11 30.90 0.70
N TYR A 413 4.92 30.37 0.38
CA TYR A 413 4.73 29.38 -0.68
C TYR A 413 4.29 30.01 -1.99
N ARG A 414 4.06 31.33 -2.03
CA ARG A 414 3.48 32.07 -3.16
C ARG A 414 2.22 31.36 -3.71
N GLY A 415 1.40 30.85 -2.81
CA GLY A 415 0.27 29.99 -3.16
C GLY A 415 -0.58 29.62 -1.94
N LEU A 416 -1.58 28.77 -2.16
CA LEU A 416 -2.45 28.28 -1.09
C LEU A 416 -1.72 27.29 -0.19
N ALA A 417 -2.05 27.37 1.10
CA ALA A 417 -1.52 26.54 2.14
C ALA A 417 -2.63 26.12 3.11
N TYR A 418 -2.43 24.95 3.71
CA TYR A 418 -3.21 24.44 4.83
C TYR A 418 -2.51 24.78 6.14
N GLY A 419 -3.26 25.26 7.12
CA GLY A 419 -2.84 25.31 8.51
C GLY A 419 -3.58 24.24 9.31
N GLY A 420 -2.88 23.62 10.25
CA GLY A 420 -3.43 22.54 11.06
C GLY A 420 -2.36 21.82 11.86
N HIS A 421 -2.66 20.60 12.29
CA HIS A 421 -1.76 19.80 13.12
C HIS A 421 -1.77 18.32 12.71
N GLY A 422 -0.70 17.61 13.09
CA GLY A 422 -0.62 16.17 12.89
C GLY A 422 -1.52 15.43 13.88
N CYS A 423 -2.33 14.48 13.39
CA CYS A 423 -3.29 13.64 14.11
C CYS A 423 -4.20 14.37 15.13
N GLU A 424 -5.51 14.37 14.87
CA GLU A 424 -6.53 15.05 15.70
C GLU A 424 -6.53 14.60 17.19
N ASP A 425 -6.13 13.36 17.44
CA ASP A 425 -6.22 12.69 18.73
C ASP A 425 -4.91 12.71 19.55
N ALA A 426 -3.90 13.50 19.15
CA ALA A 426 -2.65 13.61 19.89
C ALA A 426 -2.88 14.19 21.31
N VAL A 427 -2.40 13.50 22.34
CA VAL A 427 -2.54 13.94 23.74
C VAL A 427 -1.23 14.60 24.20
N GLY A 428 -1.26 15.87 24.61
CA GLY A 428 -0.10 16.57 25.19
C GLY A 428 0.40 17.78 24.39
N PRO A 429 1.64 18.28 24.66
CA PRO A 429 2.14 19.58 24.16
C PRO A 429 2.31 19.66 22.63
N ASN A 430 2.24 18.54 21.91
CA ASN A 430 2.28 18.51 20.45
C ASN A 430 0.93 18.85 19.79
N ARG A 431 -0.18 18.91 20.54
CA ARG A 431 -1.50 19.28 20.00
C ARG A 431 -1.53 20.73 19.50
N ASP A 432 -0.73 21.61 20.11
CA ASP A 432 -0.73 23.05 19.82
C ASP A 432 0.29 23.45 18.73
N VAL A 433 1.06 22.50 18.19
CA VAL A 433 2.07 22.79 17.15
C VAL A 433 1.38 22.91 15.80
N LYS A 434 0.95 24.13 15.49
CA LYS A 434 0.40 24.47 14.17
C LYS A 434 1.49 24.39 13.11
N THR A 435 1.25 23.54 12.12
CA THR A 435 2.12 23.35 10.96
C THR A 435 1.43 23.89 9.72
N ILE A 436 2.20 24.52 8.83
CA ILE A 436 1.72 25.04 7.55
C ILE A 436 2.24 24.14 6.44
N LEU A 437 1.34 23.68 5.57
CA LEU A 437 1.64 22.83 4.42
C LEU A 437 1.20 23.49 3.13
N ALA A 438 1.98 23.35 2.05
CA ALA A 438 1.55 23.78 0.72
C ALA A 438 0.39 22.90 0.22
N LEU A 439 -0.45 23.45 -0.67
CA LEU A 439 -1.62 22.77 -1.22
C LEU A 439 -1.30 21.39 -1.85
N ASP A 440 -0.20 21.32 -2.59
CA ASP A 440 0.29 20.13 -3.30
C ASP A 440 0.84 19.02 -2.37
N SER A 441 1.04 19.35 -1.10
CA SER A 441 1.72 18.50 -0.12
C SER A 441 0.73 17.71 0.74
N LEU A 442 -0.57 17.91 0.51
CA LEU A 442 -1.65 17.26 1.24
C LEU A 442 -2.58 16.54 0.25
N LEU A 443 -2.70 15.22 0.39
CA LEU A 443 -3.57 14.39 -0.45
C LEU A 443 -4.91 14.10 0.25
N GLU A 444 -5.98 13.96 -0.54
CA GLU A 444 -7.28 13.51 -0.02
C GLU A 444 -7.26 12.03 0.39
N ILE A 445 -8.00 11.72 1.45
CA ILE A 445 -8.30 10.37 1.93
C ILE A 445 -9.75 10.05 1.52
N PRO A 446 -9.98 9.08 0.62
CA PRO A 446 -11.33 8.76 0.15
C PRO A 446 -12.31 8.47 1.30
N GLY A 447 -13.34 9.30 1.43
CA GLY A 447 -14.40 9.18 2.45
C GLY A 447 -14.06 9.76 3.83
N GLU A 448 -12.83 10.23 4.06
CA GLU A 448 -12.46 10.95 5.29
C GLU A 448 -12.20 12.44 5.03
N SER A 449 -11.65 12.78 3.85
CA SER A 449 -11.53 14.17 3.41
C SER A 449 -12.87 14.71 2.90
N ARG A 450 -13.20 15.93 3.31
CA ARG A 450 -14.32 16.68 2.73
C ARG A 450 -13.76 17.69 1.74
N MET A 451 -14.24 17.68 0.51
CA MET A 451 -13.72 18.56 -0.54
C MET A 451 -14.62 19.79 -0.72
N GLY A 452 -14.01 20.91 -1.09
CA GLY A 452 -14.73 22.12 -1.45
C GLY A 452 -13.90 23.03 -2.34
N TRP A 453 -14.37 24.27 -2.47
CA TRP A 453 -13.83 25.27 -3.37
C TRP A 453 -13.35 26.48 -2.57
N TYR A 454 -12.12 26.90 -2.83
CA TYR A 454 -11.51 28.10 -2.27
C TYR A 454 -11.54 29.23 -3.30
N ASN A 455 -12.01 30.40 -2.91
CA ASN A 455 -11.95 31.62 -3.72
C ASN A 455 -10.68 32.43 -3.37
N PRO A 456 -9.69 32.58 -4.29
CA PRO A 456 -8.49 33.39 -4.08
C PRO A 456 -8.73 34.86 -3.79
N GLU A 457 -9.83 35.43 -4.28
CA GLU A 457 -10.13 36.86 -4.15
C GLU A 457 -10.79 37.18 -2.80
N THR A 458 -11.70 36.32 -2.32
CA THR A 458 -12.45 36.56 -1.08
C THR A 458 -11.87 35.82 0.13
N GLY A 459 -11.05 34.79 -0.09
CA GLY A 459 -10.55 33.90 0.95
C GLY A 459 -11.62 32.95 1.51
N GLU A 460 -12.80 32.90 0.91
CA GLU A 460 -13.91 32.07 1.37
C GLU A 460 -13.77 30.63 0.87
N VAL A 461 -14.18 29.69 1.71
CA VAL A 461 -14.22 28.26 1.40
C VAL A 461 -15.67 27.80 1.40
N THR A 462 -16.16 27.39 0.23
CA THR A 462 -17.51 26.84 0.07
C THR A 462 -17.44 25.33 -0.09
N GLY A 463 -18.27 24.58 0.63
CA GLY A 463 -18.33 23.13 0.49
C GLY A 463 -18.82 22.70 -0.90
N ALA A 464 -18.31 21.59 -1.41
CA ALA A 464 -18.95 20.93 -2.54
C ALA A 464 -20.28 20.33 -2.04
N LEU A 465 -21.39 20.70 -2.68
CA LEU A 465 -22.71 20.10 -2.46
C LEU A 465 -22.70 18.62 -2.85
#